data_AF-A0A2D9RK61-F1
#
_entry.id   AF-A0A2D9RK61-F1
#
_cell.length_a   1.000
_cell.length_b   1.000
_cell.length_c   1.000
_cell.angle_alpha   90.00
_cell.angle_beta   90.00
_cell.angle_gamma   90.00
#
_symmetry.space_group_name_H-M   'P 1'
#
loop_
_entity.id
_entity.type
_entity.pdbx_description
1 polymer ?
#
loop_
_entity_poly.entity_id
_entity_poly.type
_entity_poly.pdbx_seq_one_letter_code
_entity_poly.pdbx_strand_id
1 'polypeptide(L)'
;MDSKSPFDADVIIVGAGLSGMSAAKQLTDAGKKVLLFDGKDRVGGRTWCDPEYENGSIDFGGMFVGTTHAASTRLGKEMGLELVKARPEGMACWDLGTEVLHVDEGYPEKTLSSGASLSDGLTDAFKKIDAIAAQVGKDEPWNAEGAAELDGLTMQSWLDENIEDPLVRFIVGSDVSIITG
;
A
#
# COMPACT_ATOMS: atom_id res chain seq x y z
N MET A 1 -14.66 34.15 29.05
CA MET A 1 -14.52 32.91 29.84
C MET A 1 -13.24 32.26 29.36
N ASP A 2 -12.20 32.28 30.18
CA ASP A 2 -10.92 31.62 29.87
C ASP A 2 -11.12 30.10 30.00
N SER A 3 -11.53 29.43 28.93
CA SER A 3 -11.52 27.97 28.89
C SER A 3 -10.07 27.51 28.72
N LYS A 4 -9.32 27.44 29.82
CA LYS A 4 -8.10 26.64 29.82
C LYS A 4 -8.49 25.21 29.48
N SER A 5 -7.86 24.65 28.45
CA SER A 5 -7.94 23.23 28.13
C SER A 5 -7.74 22.42 29.42
N PRO A 6 -8.56 21.39 29.70
CA PRO A 6 -8.35 20.52 30.85
C PRO A 6 -7.06 19.69 30.71
N PHE A 7 -6.47 19.69 29.53
CA PHE A 7 -5.24 18.99 29.21
C PHE A 7 -4.05 19.94 29.24
N ASP A 8 -3.07 19.62 30.07
CA ASP A 8 -1.77 20.28 30.08
C ASP A 8 -0.85 19.56 29.08
N ALA A 9 -0.66 20.15 27.89
CA ALA A 9 0.16 19.61 26.80
C ALA A 9 0.62 20.72 25.84
N ASP A 10 1.80 20.53 25.24
CA ASP A 10 2.27 21.36 24.11
C ASP A 10 1.61 20.91 22.80
N VAL A 11 1.41 19.60 22.64
CA VAL A 11 0.85 18.99 21.43
C VAL A 11 -0.13 17.88 21.80
N ILE A 12 -1.28 17.87 21.13
CA ILE A 12 -2.26 16.78 21.18
C ILE A 12 -2.25 16.08 19.83
N ILE A 13 -2.08 14.75 19.83
CA ILE A 13 -2.13 13.89 18.65
C ILE A 13 -3.39 13.02 18.72
N VAL A 14 -4.13 12.96 17.62
CA VAL A 14 -5.33 12.12 17.49
C VAL A 14 -5.01 10.96 16.54
N GLY A 15 -5.08 9.74 17.05
CA GLY A 15 -4.77 8.49 16.37
C GLY A 15 -3.42 7.90 16.79
N ALA A 16 -3.45 6.81 17.56
CA ALA A 16 -2.31 5.99 17.96
C ALA A 16 -1.95 4.91 16.92
N GLY A 17 -2.08 5.23 15.63
CA GLY A 17 -1.49 4.45 14.54
C GLY A 17 0.01 4.73 14.39
N LEU A 18 0.67 4.03 13.44
CA LEU A 18 2.11 4.20 13.19
C LEU A 18 2.53 5.66 12.98
N SER A 19 1.73 6.45 12.24
CA SER A 19 1.98 7.87 12.01
C SER A 19 1.94 8.71 13.30
N GLY A 20 0.86 8.59 14.08
CA GLY A 20 0.71 9.36 15.32
C GLY A 20 1.71 8.97 16.40
N MET A 21 2.02 7.68 16.55
CA MET A 21 3.08 7.22 17.45
C MET A 21 4.47 7.69 17.02
N SER A 22 4.75 7.71 15.71
CA SER A 22 6.01 8.24 15.18
C SER A 22 6.15 9.75 15.44
N ALA A 23 5.06 10.51 15.27
CA ALA A 23 5.03 11.94 15.59
C ALA A 23 5.18 12.19 17.10
N ALA A 24 4.49 11.40 17.92
CA ALA A 24 4.60 11.47 19.39
C ALA A 24 6.05 11.24 19.82
N LYS A 25 6.69 10.17 19.32
CA LYS A 25 8.09 9.88 19.59
C LYS A 25 9.01 11.06 19.25
N GLN A 26 8.91 11.60 18.03
CA GLN A 26 9.77 12.72 17.59
C GLN A 26 9.57 13.98 18.45
N LEU A 27 8.33 14.30 18.82
CA LEU A 27 8.02 15.47 19.65
C LEU A 27 8.47 15.27 21.11
N THR A 28 8.29 14.07 21.65
CA THR A 28 8.79 13.71 22.99
C THR A 28 10.32 13.74 23.04
N ASP A 29 11.01 13.20 22.02
CA ASP A 29 12.47 13.27 21.89
C ASP A 29 12.96 14.73 21.78
N ALA A 30 12.14 15.62 21.23
CA ALA A 30 12.38 17.07 21.19
C ALA A 30 11.97 17.82 22.49
N GLY A 31 11.60 17.10 23.55
CA GLY A 31 11.27 17.65 24.87
C GLY A 31 9.88 18.26 24.99
N LYS A 32 8.95 17.97 24.07
CA LYS A 32 7.56 18.46 24.13
C LYS A 32 6.69 17.59 25.02
N LYS A 33 5.74 18.21 25.72
CA LYS A 33 4.68 17.52 26.45
C LYS A 33 3.58 17.09 25.47
N VAL A 34 3.55 15.81 25.13
CA VAL A 34 2.62 15.25 24.15
C VAL A 34 1.52 14.45 24.85
N LEU A 35 0.27 14.65 24.42
CA LEU A 35 -0.84 13.74 24.71
C LEU A 35 -1.30 13.07 23.42
N LEU A 36 -1.50 11.76 23.46
CA LEU A 36 -1.95 10.93 22.35
C LEU A 36 -3.29 10.30 22.72
N PHE A 37 -4.30 10.50 21.87
CA PHE A 37 -5.63 9.91 22.04
C PHE A 37 -5.95 9.00 20.85
N ASP A 38 -6.55 7.84 21.11
CA ASP A 38 -7.11 6.96 20.09
C ASP A 38 -8.55 6.61 20.46
N GLY A 39 -9.36 6.29 19.46
CA GLY A 39 -10.74 5.83 19.65
C GLY A 39 -10.84 4.34 19.99
N LYS A 40 -9.75 3.58 19.86
CA LYS A 40 -9.66 2.17 20.20
C LYS A 40 -8.97 1.95 21.55
N ASP A 41 -9.20 0.78 22.11
CA ASP A 41 -8.53 0.27 23.32
C ASP A 41 -7.12 -0.30 23.04
N ARG A 42 -6.63 -0.15 21.82
CA ARG A 42 -5.30 -0.58 21.38
C ARG A 42 -4.62 0.46 20.51
N VAL A 43 -3.28 0.42 20.50
CA VAL A 43 -2.46 1.16 19.54
C VAL A 43 -2.30 0.39 18.22
N GLY A 44 -1.61 0.99 17.23
CA GLY A 44 -1.25 0.38 15.95
C GLY A 44 -2.15 0.80 14.78
N GLY A 45 -3.41 1.15 15.04
CA GLY A 45 -4.32 1.62 13.99
C GLY A 45 -4.60 0.53 12.95
N ARG A 46 -4.07 0.70 11.73
CA ARG A 46 -4.14 -0.27 10.61
C ARG A 46 -3.09 -1.39 10.70
N THR A 47 -2.19 -1.34 11.68
CA THR A 47 -1.37 -2.49 12.08
C THR A 47 -1.98 -3.10 13.34
N TRP A 48 -2.09 -4.42 13.38
CA TRP A 48 -2.63 -5.16 14.52
C TRP A 48 -2.03 -6.55 14.54
N CYS A 49 -1.16 -6.79 15.52
CA CYS A 49 -0.54 -8.08 15.77
C CYS A 49 -1.19 -8.74 16.99
N ASP A 50 -1.52 -10.02 16.89
CA ASP A 50 -1.74 -10.89 18.04
C ASP A 50 -0.49 -11.78 18.22
N PRO A 51 0.35 -11.51 19.23
CA PRO A 51 1.59 -12.25 19.44
C PRO A 51 1.36 -13.65 20.03
N GLU A 52 0.18 -13.93 20.58
CA GLU A 52 -0.16 -15.19 21.26
C GLU A 52 -1.04 -16.10 20.41
N TYR A 53 -1.18 -15.78 19.11
CA TYR A 53 -1.97 -16.59 18.19
C TYR A 53 -1.41 -18.01 18.03
N GLU A 54 -2.30 -18.95 17.73
CA GLU A 54 -1.96 -20.38 17.69
C GLU A 54 -0.87 -20.66 16.65
N ASN A 55 0.24 -21.25 17.09
CA ASN A 55 1.45 -21.56 16.29
C ASN A 55 2.28 -20.36 15.83
N GLY A 56 2.13 -19.19 16.43
CA GLY A 56 2.97 -18.02 16.19
C GLY A 56 2.17 -16.73 16.07
N SER A 57 2.87 -15.59 16.10
CA SER A 57 2.24 -14.28 15.96
C SER A 57 1.53 -14.12 14.62
N ILE A 58 0.36 -13.47 14.60
CA ILE A 58 -0.37 -13.13 13.37
C ILE A 58 -0.60 -11.62 13.26
N ASP A 59 -0.47 -11.07 12.05
CA ASP A 59 -0.84 -9.69 11.74
C ASP A 59 -2.17 -9.66 10.98
N PHE A 60 -3.13 -8.88 11.48
CA PHE A 60 -4.45 -8.65 10.87
C PHE A 60 -4.51 -7.38 10.00
N GLY A 61 -3.36 -6.78 9.71
CA GLY A 61 -3.28 -5.50 9.02
C GLY A 61 -1.99 -5.35 8.22
N GLY A 62 -1.48 -4.12 8.09
CA GLY A 62 -0.25 -3.87 7.35
C GLY A 62 0.97 -4.53 8.00
N MET A 63 1.66 -5.41 7.27
CA MET A 63 2.81 -6.17 7.78
C MET A 63 4.04 -6.16 6.87
N PHE A 64 3.89 -5.82 5.58
CA PHE A 64 4.99 -5.86 4.62
C PHE A 64 5.83 -4.58 4.65
N VAL A 65 7.16 -4.74 4.74
CA VAL A 65 8.13 -3.64 4.62
C VAL A 65 8.98 -3.86 3.37
N GLY A 66 8.85 -2.97 2.39
CA GLY A 66 9.61 -2.98 1.14
C GLY A 66 11.03 -2.43 1.30
N THR A 67 11.89 -2.73 0.33
CA THR A 67 13.31 -2.33 0.34
C THR A 67 13.53 -0.81 0.32
N THR A 68 12.57 -0.04 -0.20
CA THR A 68 12.63 1.43 -0.27
C THR A 68 12.00 2.13 0.94
N HIS A 69 11.43 1.39 1.90
CA HIS A 69 10.77 1.95 3.10
C HIS A 69 11.76 2.36 4.19
N ALA A 70 12.68 3.28 3.86
CA ALA A 70 13.80 3.68 4.73
C ALA A 70 13.37 4.15 6.14
N ALA A 71 12.24 4.87 6.24
CA ALA A 71 11.73 5.35 7.53
C ALA A 71 11.28 4.19 8.44
N SER A 72 10.50 3.24 7.89
CA SER A 72 10.01 2.07 8.63
C SER A 72 11.16 1.15 9.04
N THR A 73 12.10 0.88 8.13
CA THR A 73 13.28 0.05 8.40
C THR A 73 14.16 0.65 9.50
N ARG A 74 14.40 1.97 9.46
CA ARG A 74 15.16 2.66 10.50
C ARG A 74 14.46 2.59 11.86
N LEU A 75 13.16 2.89 11.90
CA LEU A 75 12.38 2.85 13.14
C LEU A 75 12.35 1.44 13.74
N GLY A 76 12.16 0.40 12.91
CA GLY A 76 12.21 -0.99 13.36
C GLY A 76 13.55 -1.34 14.01
N LYS A 77 14.66 -0.93 13.38
CA LYS A 77 16.01 -1.13 13.93
C LYS A 77 16.22 -0.40 15.26
N GLU A 78 15.75 0.85 15.37
CA GLU A 78 15.82 1.62 16.62
C GLU A 78 15.04 0.94 17.77
N MET A 79 13.95 0.24 17.43
CA MET A 79 13.14 -0.54 18.38
C MET A 79 13.67 -1.95 18.63
N GLY A 80 14.80 -2.34 18.00
CA GLY A 80 15.37 -3.68 18.14
C GLY A 80 14.58 -4.79 17.41
N LEU A 81 13.80 -4.43 16.39
CA LEU A 81 13.04 -5.38 15.57
C LEU A 81 13.88 -5.91 14.41
N GLU A 82 13.59 -7.14 14.01
CA GLU A 82 14.23 -7.82 12.88
C GLU A 82 13.26 -7.99 11.71
N LEU A 83 13.77 -7.84 10.49
CA LEU A 83 13.01 -8.15 9.28
C LEU A 83 13.24 -9.60 8.86
N VAL A 84 12.17 -10.27 8.45
CA VAL A 84 12.20 -11.61 7.86
C VAL A 84 11.82 -11.56 6.39
N LYS A 85 12.31 -12.52 5.59
CA LYS A 85 11.97 -12.62 4.17
C LYS A 85 10.48 -12.94 4.03
N ALA A 86 9.75 -12.04 3.38
CA ALA A 86 8.30 -12.20 3.22
C ALA A 86 7.91 -13.22 2.14
N ARG A 87 8.72 -13.36 1.08
CA ARG A 87 8.44 -14.32 0.00
C ARG A 87 8.82 -15.74 0.43
N PRO A 88 7.86 -16.69 0.49
CA PRO A 88 8.16 -18.09 0.74
C PRO A 88 8.89 -18.75 -0.44
N GLU A 89 9.42 -19.94 -0.21
CA GLU A 89 9.95 -20.79 -1.30
C GLU A 89 8.79 -21.43 -2.08
N GLY A 90 9.00 -21.67 -3.37
CA GLY A 90 8.03 -22.32 -4.26
C GLY A 90 7.59 -21.44 -5.45
N MET A 91 6.72 -22.02 -6.27
CA MET A 91 6.17 -21.39 -7.47
C MET A 91 5.03 -20.43 -7.11
N ALA A 92 4.95 -19.31 -7.83
CA ALA A 92 3.76 -18.46 -7.82
C ALA A 92 2.61 -19.16 -8.56
N CYS A 93 1.40 -18.98 -8.06
CA CYS A 93 0.17 -19.51 -8.61
C CYS A 93 -0.67 -18.37 -9.18
N TRP A 94 -1.08 -18.49 -10.44
CA TRP A 94 -1.97 -17.56 -11.12
C TRP A 94 -3.29 -18.28 -11.40
N ASP A 95 -4.31 -17.98 -10.60
CA ASP A 95 -5.68 -18.44 -10.84
C ASP A 95 -6.41 -17.42 -11.70
N LEU A 96 -6.66 -17.77 -12.96
CA LEU A 96 -7.35 -16.92 -13.93
C LEU A 96 -8.87 -17.16 -13.94
N GLY A 97 -9.39 -17.94 -12.98
CA GLY A 97 -10.78 -18.38 -12.89
C GLY A 97 -11.16 -19.48 -13.89
N THR A 98 -10.50 -19.54 -15.05
CA THR A 98 -10.67 -20.60 -16.05
C THR A 98 -9.60 -21.68 -15.97
N GLU A 99 -8.42 -21.32 -15.47
CA GLU A 99 -7.26 -22.20 -15.35
C GLU A 99 -6.32 -21.70 -14.25
N VAL A 100 -5.45 -22.59 -13.80
CA VAL A 100 -4.43 -22.30 -12.80
C VAL A 100 -3.05 -22.55 -13.40
N LEU A 101 -2.20 -21.52 -13.40
CA LEU A 101 -0.85 -21.55 -13.94
C LEU A 101 0.18 -21.43 -12.82
N HIS A 102 1.28 -22.18 -12.94
CA HIS A 102 2.38 -22.16 -11.98
C HIS A 102 3.63 -21.63 -12.66
N VAL A 103 4.29 -20.65 -12.04
CA VAL A 103 5.54 -20.07 -12.54
C VAL A 103 6.55 -19.95 -11.40
N ASP A 104 7.82 -20.22 -11.68
CA ASP A 104 8.87 -19.97 -10.69
C ASP A 104 8.99 -18.46 -10.42
N GLU A 105 9.10 -17.67 -11.49
CA GLU A 105 9.19 -16.21 -11.45
C GLU A 105 8.53 -15.57 -12.68
N GLY A 106 8.08 -14.32 -12.52
CA GLY A 106 7.55 -13.52 -13.62
C GLY A 106 6.10 -13.86 -14.02
N TYR A 107 5.80 -13.60 -15.29
CA TYR A 107 4.48 -13.81 -15.88
C TYR A 107 4.34 -15.19 -16.51
N PRO A 108 3.14 -15.81 -16.48
CA PRO A 108 2.93 -17.09 -17.15
C PRO A 108 3.01 -16.98 -18.68
N GLU A 109 3.51 -18.04 -19.31
CA GLU A 109 3.54 -18.16 -20.76
C GLU A 109 2.11 -18.35 -21.29
N LYS A 110 1.58 -17.29 -21.90
CA LYS A 110 0.24 -17.31 -22.50
C LYS A 110 0.18 -16.37 -23.69
N THR A 111 -0.54 -16.78 -24.73
CA THR A 111 -0.80 -15.96 -25.92
C THR A 111 -2.13 -15.23 -25.76
N LEU A 112 -2.11 -13.93 -26.02
CA LEU A 112 -3.29 -13.06 -26.02
C LEU A 112 -4.13 -13.24 -27.29
N SER A 113 -5.33 -12.65 -27.30
CA SER A 113 -6.20 -12.68 -28.48
C SER A 113 -5.59 -12.04 -29.73
N SER A 114 -4.67 -11.09 -29.53
CA SER A 114 -3.89 -10.43 -30.59
C SER A 114 -2.74 -11.27 -31.14
N GLY A 115 -2.42 -12.41 -30.51
CA GLY A 115 -1.23 -13.21 -30.82
C GLY A 115 0.05 -12.77 -30.08
N ALA A 116 0.02 -11.65 -29.35
CA ALA A 116 1.13 -11.21 -28.50
C ALA A 116 1.27 -12.09 -27.24
N SER A 117 2.40 -12.00 -26.55
CA SER A 117 2.56 -12.65 -25.24
C SER A 117 1.82 -11.88 -24.15
N LEU A 118 1.35 -12.59 -23.12
CA LEU A 118 0.75 -11.98 -21.93
C LEU A 118 1.72 -11.00 -21.25
N SER A 119 3.00 -11.35 -21.19
CA SER A 119 4.04 -10.47 -20.65
C SER A 119 4.13 -9.15 -21.40
N ASP A 120 4.01 -9.15 -22.74
CA ASP A 120 4.04 -7.92 -23.53
C ASP A 120 2.80 -7.08 -23.25
N GLY A 121 1.61 -7.70 -23.24
CA GLY A 121 0.36 -7.00 -22.96
C GLY A 121 0.31 -6.37 -21.57
N LEU A 122 0.77 -7.08 -20.53
CA LEU A 122 0.88 -6.53 -19.17
C LEU A 122 1.94 -5.42 -19.10
N THR A 123 3.09 -5.62 -19.74
CA THR A 123 4.14 -4.59 -19.80
C THR A 123 3.63 -3.31 -20.45
N ASP A 124 2.90 -3.41 -21.54
CA ASP A 124 2.34 -2.25 -22.24
C ASP A 124 1.23 -1.57 -21.42
N ALA A 125 0.41 -2.36 -20.71
CA ALA A 125 -0.59 -1.81 -19.79
C ALA A 125 0.06 -1.03 -18.63
N PHE A 126 1.05 -1.61 -17.95
CA PHE A 126 1.74 -0.94 -16.85
C PHE A 126 2.53 0.29 -17.31
N LYS A 127 3.15 0.27 -18.50
CA LYS A 127 3.78 1.48 -19.08
C LYS A 127 2.81 2.64 -19.25
N LYS A 128 1.56 2.37 -19.67
CA LYS A 128 0.53 3.41 -19.79
C LYS A 128 0.16 3.99 -18.42
N ILE A 129 0.01 3.14 -17.41
CA ILE A 129 -0.27 3.56 -16.02
C ILE A 129 0.91 4.37 -15.46
N ASP A 130 2.14 3.88 -15.64
CA ASP A 130 3.36 4.54 -15.17
C ASP A 130 3.56 5.91 -15.82
N ALA A 131 3.21 6.07 -17.10
CA ALA A 131 3.26 7.36 -17.79
C ALA A 131 2.30 8.37 -17.15
N ILE A 132 1.07 7.95 -16.81
CA ILE A 132 0.11 8.78 -16.09
C ILE A 132 0.63 9.12 -14.69
N ALA A 133 1.12 8.13 -13.95
CA ALA A 133 1.67 8.34 -12.61
C ALA A 133 2.85 9.33 -12.63
N ALA A 134 3.72 9.26 -13.64
CA ALA A 134 4.83 10.18 -13.82
C ALA A 134 4.38 11.60 -14.17
N GLN A 135 3.33 11.75 -14.99
CA GLN A 135 2.73 13.05 -15.31
C GLN A 135 2.05 13.68 -14.10
N VAL A 136 1.32 12.90 -13.31
CA VAL A 136 0.59 13.36 -12.13
C VAL A 136 1.56 13.77 -11.01
N GLY A 137 2.61 12.97 -10.80
CA GLY A 137 3.59 13.22 -9.75
C GLY A 137 3.02 12.97 -8.34
N LYS A 138 3.90 13.08 -7.34
CA LYS A 138 3.59 12.65 -5.96
C LYS A 138 3.23 13.80 -5.00
N ASP A 139 3.74 15.01 -5.27
CA ASP A 139 3.73 16.10 -4.27
C ASP A 139 2.48 16.96 -4.40
N GLU A 140 2.08 17.30 -5.63
CA GLU A 140 0.91 18.13 -5.93
C GLU A 140 0.08 17.52 -7.08
N PRO A 141 -0.46 16.30 -6.93
CA PRO A 141 -1.16 15.60 -8.02
C PRO A 141 -2.35 16.38 -8.59
N TRP A 142 -2.99 17.21 -7.76
CA TRP A 142 -4.10 18.09 -8.18
C TRP A 142 -3.68 19.24 -9.11
N ASN A 143 -2.39 19.54 -9.22
CA ASN A 143 -1.85 20.59 -10.10
C ASN A 143 -1.36 20.05 -11.46
N ALA A 144 -1.38 18.73 -11.66
CA ALA A 144 -0.89 18.13 -12.89
C ALA A 144 -1.73 18.53 -14.12
N GLU A 145 -1.11 18.55 -15.29
CA GLU A 145 -1.84 18.72 -16.54
C GLU A 145 -2.89 17.60 -16.69
N GLY A 146 -4.14 17.97 -16.99
CA GLY A 146 -5.25 17.01 -17.10
C GLY A 146 -5.76 16.44 -15.77
N ALA A 147 -5.31 16.93 -14.60
CA ALA A 147 -5.70 16.37 -13.30
C ALA A 147 -7.23 16.28 -13.09
N ALA A 148 -7.99 17.34 -13.46
CA ALA A 148 -9.44 17.34 -13.32
C ALA A 148 -10.15 16.34 -14.26
N GLU A 149 -9.57 16.06 -15.42
CA GLU A 149 -10.10 15.04 -16.35
C GLU A 149 -9.82 13.64 -15.82
N LEU A 150 -8.59 13.40 -15.35
CA LEU A 150 -8.19 12.13 -14.73
C LEU A 150 -9.01 11.83 -13.46
N ASP A 151 -9.22 12.82 -12.59
CA ASP A 151 -10.02 12.69 -11.36
C ASP A 151 -11.52 12.54 -11.65
N GLY A 152 -11.97 12.95 -12.85
CA GLY A 152 -13.32 12.70 -13.34
C GLY A 152 -13.54 11.30 -13.92
N LEU A 153 -12.48 10.51 -14.10
CA LEU A 153 -12.52 9.19 -14.73
C LEU A 153 -12.32 8.09 -13.69
N THR A 154 -13.17 7.06 -13.74
CA THR A 154 -12.94 5.87 -12.90
C THR A 154 -11.82 5.02 -13.49
N MET A 155 -11.06 4.32 -12.64
CA MET A 155 -10.04 3.39 -13.12
C MET A 155 -10.64 2.30 -14.02
N GLN A 156 -11.87 1.86 -13.76
CA GLN A 156 -12.56 0.88 -14.62
C GLN A 156 -12.79 1.43 -16.02
N SER A 157 -13.33 2.65 -16.14
CA SER A 157 -13.55 3.31 -17.44
C SER A 157 -12.23 3.49 -18.19
N TRP A 158 -11.17 3.90 -17.50
CA TRP A 158 -9.84 4.03 -18.10
C TRP A 158 -9.33 2.67 -18.64
N LEU A 159 -9.49 1.59 -17.89
CA LEU A 159 -9.09 0.24 -18.31
C LEU A 159 -9.90 -0.25 -19.52
N ASP A 160 -11.21 0.01 -19.57
CA ASP A 160 -12.07 -0.36 -20.68
C ASP A 160 -11.68 0.36 -21.98
N GLU A 161 -11.26 1.62 -21.88
CA GLU A 161 -10.86 2.45 -23.02
C GLU A 161 -9.42 2.19 -23.48
N ASN A 162 -8.51 1.85 -22.57
CA ASN A 162 -7.06 1.84 -22.86
C ASN A 162 -6.43 0.45 -22.98
N ILE A 163 -7.10 -0.59 -22.48
CA ILE A 163 -6.60 -1.97 -22.49
C ILE A 163 -7.55 -2.82 -23.32
N GLU A 164 -7.12 -3.30 -24.48
CA GLU A 164 -8.00 -4.03 -25.42
C GLU A 164 -8.27 -5.47 -24.98
N ASP A 165 -7.22 -6.22 -24.63
CA ASP A 165 -7.32 -7.63 -24.33
C ASP A 165 -8.03 -7.88 -22.98
N PRO A 166 -9.13 -8.66 -22.95
CA PRO A 166 -9.90 -8.89 -21.73
C PRO A 166 -9.11 -9.55 -20.60
N LEU A 167 -8.13 -10.41 -20.91
CA LEU A 167 -7.32 -11.07 -19.89
C LEU A 167 -6.37 -10.07 -19.22
N VAL A 168 -5.73 -9.21 -20.01
CA VAL A 168 -4.87 -8.15 -19.47
C VAL A 168 -5.71 -7.20 -18.61
N ARG A 169 -6.89 -6.80 -19.09
CA ARG A 169 -7.81 -5.94 -18.34
C ARG A 169 -8.24 -6.57 -17.01
N PHE A 170 -8.55 -7.87 -17.02
CA PHE A 170 -8.92 -8.63 -15.83
C PHE A 170 -7.80 -8.66 -14.78
N ILE A 171 -6.57 -8.95 -15.21
CA ILE A 171 -5.40 -9.01 -14.32
C ILE A 171 -5.13 -7.63 -13.70
N VAL A 172 -5.01 -6.59 -14.53
CA VAL A 172 -4.73 -5.23 -14.04
C VAL A 172 -5.86 -4.70 -13.16
N GLY A 173 -7.13 -4.97 -13.50
CA GLY A 173 -8.28 -4.62 -12.67
C GLY A 173 -8.27 -5.32 -11.32
N SER A 174 -7.83 -6.58 -11.27
CA SER A 174 -7.65 -7.33 -10.02
C SER A 174 -6.56 -6.72 -9.15
N ASP A 175 -5.41 -6.36 -9.74
CA ASP A 175 -4.31 -5.70 -9.03
C ASP A 175 -4.76 -4.37 -8.41
N VAL A 176 -5.48 -3.54 -9.17
CA VAL A 176 -6.04 -2.27 -8.67
C VAL A 176 -6.97 -2.54 -7.49
N SER A 177 -7.91 -3.48 -7.64
CA SER A 177 -8.89 -3.80 -6.60
C SER A 177 -8.22 -4.23 -5.30
N ILE A 178 -7.16 -5.05 -5.37
CA ILE A 178 -6.40 -5.51 -4.21
C ILE A 178 -5.60 -4.36 -3.56
N ILE A 179 -4.99 -3.49 -4.37
CA ILE A 179 -4.11 -2.42 -3.87
C ILE A 179 -4.92 -1.28 -3.24
N THR A 180 -6.06 -0.92 -3.83
CA THR A 180 -6.83 0.26 -3.41
C THR A 180 -7.97 -0.04 -2.43
N GLY A 181 -8.43 -1.29 -2.35
CA GLY A 181 -9.51 -1.72 -1.44
C GLY A 181 -10.89 -1.61 -2.05
#